data_AF-A0A1M3D4D3-F1
#
_entry.id   AF-A0A1M3D4D3-F1
#
_cell.length_a   1.000
_cell.length_b   1.000
_cell.length_c   1.000
_cell.angle_alpha   90.00
_cell.angle_beta   90.00
_cell.angle_gamma   90.00
#
_symmetry.space_group_name_H-M   'P 1'
#
loop_
_entity.id
_entity.type
_entity.pdbx_description
1 polymer ?
#
loop_
_entity_poly.entity_id
_entity_poly.type
_entity_poly.pdbx_seq_one_letter_code
_entity_poly.pdbx_strand_id
1 'polypeptide(L)'
;MEEFLIIKPSPHLAPYIKNYWLLKTDVTSPAIVRTLPTGMMSLVFHRGNRILSVKERELHPLAFLSGHEKGFADLEYNGQINIVGPPLSRTVSL
;
A
#
# COMPACT_ATOMS: atom_id res chain seq x y z
N MET A 1 9.74 -12.17 -9.89
CA MET A 1 10.54 -10.94 -10.09
C MET A 1 9.75 -9.81 -9.43
N GLU A 2 10.38 -9.11 -8.49
CA GLU A 2 9.75 -7.98 -7.79
C GLU A 2 10.02 -6.69 -8.57
N GLU A 3 8.97 -5.89 -8.76
CA GLU A 3 9.01 -4.59 -9.41
C GLU A 3 8.43 -3.54 -8.45
N PHE A 4 9.23 -2.53 -8.14
CA PHE A 4 8.82 -1.38 -7.33
C PHE A 4 9.09 -0.09 -8.09
N LEU A 5 8.04 0.68 -8.36
CA LEU A 5 8.13 1.94 -9.10
C LEU A 5 7.60 3.11 -8.28
N ILE A 6 8.25 4.26 -8.44
CA ILE A 6 7.76 5.54 -7.93
C ILE A 6 7.33 6.39 -9.12
N ILE A 7 6.07 6.81 -9.13
CA ILE A 7 5.45 7.55 -10.24
C ILE A 7 5.07 8.95 -9.74
N LYS A 8 5.42 9.97 -10.52
CA LYS A 8 5.02 11.35 -10.21
C LYS A 8 3.53 11.56 -10.51
N PRO A 9 2.83 12.38 -9.71
CA PRO A 9 1.45 12.71 -9.99
C PRO A 9 1.31 13.60 -11.21
N SER A 10 0.12 13.58 -11.81
CA SER A 10 -0.27 14.59 -12.80
C SER A 10 -0.31 15.98 -12.14
N PRO A 11 -0.17 17.07 -12.92
CA PRO A 11 -0.16 18.44 -12.36
C PRO A 11 -1.37 18.76 -11.48
N HIS A 12 -2.55 18.24 -11.83
CA HIS A 12 -3.79 18.44 -11.06
C HIS A 12 -3.77 17.76 -9.68
N LEU A 13 -3.03 16.65 -9.53
CA LEU A 13 -2.96 15.88 -8.29
C LEU A 13 -1.70 16.17 -7.46
N ALA A 14 -0.71 16.83 -8.05
CA ALA A 14 0.54 17.22 -7.38
C ALA A 14 0.36 18.01 -6.06
N PRO A 15 -0.69 18.85 -5.89
CA PRO A 15 -0.92 19.53 -4.60
C PRO A 15 -1.35 18.59 -3.47
N TYR A 16 -1.89 17.41 -3.79
CA TYR A 16 -2.52 16.50 -2.84
C TYR A 16 -1.77 15.18 -2.66
N ILE A 17 -1.00 14.76 -3.66
CA ILE A 17 -0.31 13.48 -3.70
C ILE A 17 1.17 13.74 -3.96
N LYS A 18 2.05 13.24 -3.10
CA LYS A 18 3.50 13.45 -3.27
C LYS A 18 4.07 12.62 -4.42
N ASN A 19 3.69 11.35 -4.44
CA ASN A 19 4.08 10.35 -5.41
C ASN A 19 3.12 9.16 -5.30
N TYR A 20 3.07 8.33 -6.32
CA TYR A 20 2.50 6.99 -6.23
C TYR A 20 3.64 6.00 -6.09
N TRP A 21 3.45 4.96 -5.30
CA TRP A 21 4.26 3.75 -5.39
C TRP A 21 3.44 2.63 -6.00
N LEU A 22 4.07 1.83 -6.85
CA LEU A 22 3.55 0.58 -7.39
C LEU A 22 4.45 -0.55 -6.87
N LEU A 23 3.85 -1.58 -6.28
CA LEU A 23 4.52 -2.82 -5.96
C LEU A 23 3.86 -3.94 -6.76
N LYS A 24 4.64 -4.62 -7.59
CA LYS A 24 4.22 -5.81 -8.30
C LYS A 24 5.20 -6.94 -8.00
N THR A 25 4.70 -8.04 -7.45
CA THR A 25 5.53 -9.21 -7.17
C THR A 25 4.73 -10.46 -7.39
N ASP A 26 5.41 -11.54 -7.73
CA ASP A 26 4.81 -12.86 -7.90
C ASP A 26 5.47 -13.80 -6.89
N VAL A 27 4.69 -14.17 -5.88
CA VAL A 27 5.18 -14.94 -4.74
C VAL A 27 4.74 -16.39 -4.92
N THR A 28 5.69 -17.28 -5.19
CA THR A 28 5.44 -18.71 -5.44
C THR A 28 5.11 -19.50 -4.18
N SER A 29 5.43 -18.98 -3.00
CA SER A 29 5.08 -19.54 -1.69
C SER A 29 4.66 -18.44 -0.73
N PRO A 30 3.65 -18.63 0.13
CA PRO A 30 3.21 -17.59 1.07
C PRO A 30 4.38 -17.00 1.87
N ALA A 31 4.49 -15.67 1.87
CA ALA A 31 5.54 -14.95 2.57
C ALA A 31 4.93 -13.94 3.54
N ILE A 32 5.38 -13.97 4.81
CA ILE A 32 4.95 -13.00 5.82
C ILE A 32 5.91 -11.81 5.81
N VAL A 33 5.37 -10.62 5.61
CA VAL A 33 6.07 -9.35 5.61
C VAL A 33 5.52 -8.48 6.72
N ARG A 34 6.42 -7.90 7.52
CA ARG A 34 6.04 -6.94 8.55
C ARG A 34 6.10 -5.52 8.00
N THR A 35 4.98 -4.81 8.06
CA THR A 35 4.92 -3.37 7.76
C THR A 35 4.99 -2.56 9.03
N LEU A 36 5.79 -1.49 9.01
CA LEU A 36 5.87 -0.53 10.10
C LEU A 36 5.00 0.69 9.82
N PRO A 37 4.37 1.29 10.84
CA PRO A 37 3.57 2.48 10.66
C PRO A 37 4.46 3.65 10.22
N THR A 38 4.09 4.29 9.11
CA THR A 38 4.85 5.43 8.56
C THR A 38 4.32 6.78 9.06
N GLY A 39 3.15 6.79 9.71
CA GLY A 39 2.44 8.00 10.12
C GLY A 39 1.88 8.82 8.95
N MET A 40 1.96 8.30 7.72
CA MET A 40 1.49 8.95 6.51
C MET A 40 0.27 8.22 5.97
N MET A 41 -0.84 8.95 5.81
CA MET A 41 -2.04 8.36 5.22
C MET A 41 -1.77 7.96 3.77
N SER A 42 -2.22 6.78 3.37
CA SER A 42 -2.10 6.28 2.01
C SER A 42 -3.41 5.65 1.56
N LEU A 43 -3.80 5.89 0.30
CA LEU A 43 -4.95 5.25 -0.32
C LEU A 43 -4.48 4.05 -1.13
N VAL A 44 -4.64 2.84 -0.61
CA VAL A 44 -4.07 1.63 -1.20
C VAL A 44 -5.10 0.90 -2.05
N PHE A 45 -4.70 0.50 -3.25
CA PHE A 45 -5.51 -0.27 -4.21
C PHE A 45 -4.83 -1.59 -4.56
N HIS A 46 -5.55 -2.70 -4.41
CA HIS A 46 -5.13 -4.02 -4.88
C HIS A 46 -5.65 -4.26 -6.30
N ARG A 47 -4.75 -4.63 -7.21
CA ARG A 47 -5.04 -4.98 -8.62
C ARG A 47 -4.76 -6.44 -8.95
N GLY A 48 -4.16 -7.18 -8.01
CA GLY A 48 -3.92 -8.62 -8.09
C GLY A 48 -4.57 -9.33 -6.91
N ASN A 49 -3.91 -10.36 -6.39
CA ASN A 49 -4.32 -11.02 -5.16
C ASN A 49 -4.28 -10.03 -3.99
N ARG A 50 -5.28 -10.15 -3.11
CA ARG A 50 -5.38 -9.32 -1.91
C ARG A 50 -4.45 -9.86 -0.84
N ILE A 51 -3.84 -8.95 -0.09
CA ILE A 51 -3.00 -9.30 1.04
C ILE A 51 -3.86 -9.78 2.21
N LEU A 52 -3.40 -10.81 2.91
CA LEU A 52 -4.00 -11.27 4.15
C LEU A 52 -3.37 -10.55 5.35
N SER A 53 -4.19 -9.92 6.20
CA SER A 53 -3.74 -9.48 7.53
C SER A 53 -3.64 -10.70 8.43
N VAL A 54 -2.43 -11.04 8.90
CA VAL A 54 -2.20 -12.21 9.75
C VAL A 54 -2.91 -12.04 11.10
N LYS A 55 -2.91 -10.82 11.63
CA LYS A 55 -3.53 -10.47 12.91
C LYS A 55 -5.06 -10.62 12.86
N GLU A 56 -5.68 -10.01 11.85
CA GLU A 56 -7.14 -9.99 11.72
C GLU A 56 -7.67 -11.27 11.05
N ARG A 57 -6.79 -12.06 10.42
CA ARG A 57 -7.13 -13.24 9.61
C ARG A 57 -8.12 -12.93 8.48
N GLU A 58 -8.03 -11.71 7.95
CA GLU A 58 -8.90 -11.21 6.90
C GLU A 58 -8.08 -10.63 5.75
N LEU A 59 -8.61 -10.82 4.53
CA LEU A 59 -8.05 -10.18 3.35
C LEU A 59 -8.35 -8.69 3.39
N HIS A 60 -7.33 -7.88 3.10
CA HIS A 60 -7.53 -6.45 2.92
C HIS A 60 -8.62 -6.15 1.88
N PRO A 61 -9.36 -5.04 2.04
CA PRO A 61 -10.28 -4.57 1.01
C PRO A 61 -9.56 -4.30 -0.32
N LEU A 62 -10.31 -4.27 -1.41
CA LEU A 62 -9.77 -3.90 -2.73
C LEU A 62 -9.18 -2.48 -2.73
N ALA A 63 -9.82 -1.56 -2.00
CA ALA A 63 -9.33 -0.22 -1.77
C ALA A 63 -9.56 0.18 -0.31
N PHE A 64 -8.56 0.79 0.33
CA PHE A 64 -8.67 1.23 1.73
C PHE A 64 -7.69 2.36 2.05
N LEU A 65 -7.98 3.09 3.13
CA LEU A 65 -7.06 4.07 3.71
C LEU A 65 -6.22 3.39 4.81
N SER A 66 -4.90 3.57 4.73
CA SER A 66 -3.90 3.09 5.70
C SER A 66 -3.11 4.27 6.27
N GLY A 67 -2.31 4.02 7.31
CA GLY A 67 -1.40 4.99 7.90
C GLY A 67 -1.89 5.65 9.18
N HIS A 68 -3.03 5.19 9.73
CA HIS A 68 -3.54 5.61 11.03
C HIS A 68 -3.09 4.67 12.17
N GLU A 69 -2.57 3.49 11.81
CA GLU A 69 -2.05 2.50 12.75
C GLU A 69 -0.84 3.02 13.55
N LYS A 70 -0.81 2.65 14.84
CA LYS A 70 0.30 2.96 15.76
C LYS A 70 1.29 1.80 15.95
N GLY A 71 0.96 0.62 15.42
CA GLY A 71 1.72 -0.60 15.56
C GLY A 71 2.10 -1.20 14.20
N PHE A 72 2.97 -2.20 14.23
CA PHE A 72 3.29 -2.98 13.04
C PHE A 72 2.11 -3.86 12.63
N ALA A 73 2.07 -4.26 11.37
CA ALA A 73 1.15 -5.28 10.86
C ALA A 73 1.95 -6.37 10.16
N ASP A 74 1.58 -7.63 10.43
CA ASP A 74 2.12 -8.77 9.71
C ASP A 74 1.15 -9.12 8.58
N LEU A 75 1.67 -9.12 7.35
CA LEU A 75 0.93 -9.27 6.12
C LEU A 75 1.43 -10.49 5.37
N GLU A 76 0.53 -11.38 4.95
CA GLU A 76 0.90 -12.55 4.15
C GLU A 76 0.60 -12.29 2.66
N TYR A 77 1.64 -12.46 1.84
CA TYR A 77 1.59 -12.29 0.40
C TYR A 77 1.51 -13.67 -0.25
N ASN A 78 0.56 -13.87 -1.17
CA ASN A 78 0.38 -15.14 -1.85
C ASN A 78 0.02 -14.93 -3.33
N GLY A 79 0.79 -15.54 -4.23
CA GLY A 79 0.64 -15.43 -5.68
C GLY A 79 0.97 -14.03 -6.21
N GLN A 80 0.23 -13.59 -7.22
CA GLN A 80 0.49 -12.33 -7.90
C GLN A 80 -0.05 -11.13 -7.10
N ILE A 81 0.85 -10.38 -6.48
CA ILE A 81 0.55 -9.13 -5.79
C ILE A 81 0.78 -7.96 -6.75
N ASN A 82 -0.19 -7.06 -6.80
CA ASN A 82 -0.09 -5.81 -7.56
C ASN A 82 -0.84 -4.72 -6.80
N ILE A 83 -0.11 -3.74 -6.28
CA ILE A 83 -0.63 -2.74 -5.36
C ILE A 83 -0.14 -1.37 -5.77
N VAL A 84 -1.06 -0.39 -5.74
CA VAL A 84 -0.75 1.02 -5.89
C VAL A 84 -1.15 1.76 -4.63
N GLY A 85 -0.27 2.59 -4.09
CA GLY A 85 -0.61 3.50 -3.01
C GLY A 85 0.06 4.86 -3.20
N PRO A 86 -0.68 5.97 -3.27
CA PRO A 86 -0.12 7.28 -3.07
C PRO A 86 -0.14 7.62 -1.57
N PRO A 87 1.01 7.99 -0.96
CA PRO A 87 0.97 8.84 0.21
C PRO A 87 0.15 10.11 -0.08
N LEU A 88 -0.85 10.34 0.76
CA LEU A 88 -1.63 11.55 0.79
C LEU A 88 -0.78 12.65 1.44
N SER A 89 -0.58 13.75 0.70
CA SER A 89 0.08 14.93 1.24
C SER A 89 -0.82 15.57 2.28
N ARG A 90 -0.21 16.00 3.39
CA ARG A 90 -0.91 16.79 4.40
C ARG A 90 -1.02 18.22 3.87
N THR A 91 -1.97 18.49 2.99
CA THR A 91 -2.27 19.85 2.55
C THR A 91 -2.99 20.55 3.69
N VAL A 92 -2.25 21.09 4.65
CA VAL A 92 -2.78 22.11 5.56
C VAL A 92 -2.63 23.43 4.83
N SER A 93 -3.63 23.81 4.06
CA SER A 93 -3.85 25.21 3.73
C SER A 93 -4.82 25.74 4.79
N LEU A 94 -4.25 26.39 5.81
CA LEU A 94 -4.97 27.35 6.64
C LEU A 94 -4.88 28.73 5.98
#